data_AF-A0A439L8I0-F1
#
_entry.id   AF-A0A439L8I0-F1
#
_cell.length_a   1.000
_cell.length_b   1.000
_cell.length_c   1.000
_cell.angle_alpha   90.00
_cell.angle_beta   90.00
_cell.angle_gamma   90.00
#
_symmetry.space_group_name_H-M   'P 1'
#
loop_
_entity.id
_entity.type
_entity.pdbx_description
1 polymer ?
#
loop_
_entity_poly.entity_id
_entity_poly.type
_entity_poly.pdbx_seq_one_letter_code
_entity_poly.pdbx_strand_id
1 'polypeptide(L)'
;MEYKADYTKIAAIPTSYSGVVFRSRLEARWAAFFDLCGWDWAYEPLLLDGWLPDFLIRTSACDVLAEVKPIDLAQAWSDHKAGRPVSWPDYDKATKYGGELPIILLGRDPTCLYGDDIIGLIVIDVSRALAIAGCTLEEFNNSLRVEGHAGAKWLEAEDRVRGLPPRRHNIFPGL
;
A
#
# COMPACT_ATOMS: atom_id res chain seq x y z
N MET A 1 15.11 -13.78 -20.70
CA MET A 1 14.08 -14.52 -19.98
C MET A 1 13.70 -13.70 -18.77
N GLU A 2 12.49 -13.17 -18.76
CA GLU A 2 11.92 -12.48 -17.59
C GLU A 2 11.65 -13.53 -16.51
N TYR A 3 12.32 -13.42 -15.37
CA TYR A 3 11.93 -14.17 -14.18
C TYR A 3 10.73 -13.42 -13.60
N LYS A 4 9.56 -14.07 -13.48
CA LYS A 4 8.44 -13.56 -12.68
C LYS A 4 8.48 -14.31 -11.34
N ALA A 5 8.68 -13.59 -10.25
CA ALA A 5 8.64 -14.18 -8.91
C ALA A 5 7.24 -14.73 -8.62
N ASP A 6 7.15 -16.05 -8.44
CA ASP A 6 5.90 -16.76 -8.18
C ASP A 6 5.52 -16.67 -6.70
N TYR A 7 5.09 -15.48 -6.29
CA TYR A 7 4.54 -15.26 -4.95
C TYR A 7 3.13 -15.84 -4.77
N THR A 8 2.54 -16.43 -5.82
CA THR A 8 1.16 -16.96 -5.81
C THR A 8 1.01 -18.28 -5.04
N LYS A 9 2.12 -18.92 -4.67
CA LYS A 9 2.12 -20.22 -3.96
C LYS A 9 1.86 -20.13 -2.45
N ILE A 10 1.86 -18.94 -1.86
CA ILE A 10 1.54 -18.76 -0.45
C ILE A 10 0.08 -18.31 -0.36
N ALA A 11 -0.78 -19.19 0.15
CA ALA A 11 -2.17 -18.82 0.43
C ALA A 11 -2.18 -17.65 1.42
N ALA A 12 -2.75 -16.52 0.98
CA ALA A 12 -2.93 -15.37 1.84
C ALA A 12 -3.89 -15.73 2.99
N ILE A 13 -3.54 -15.34 4.20
CA ILE A 13 -4.38 -15.57 5.39
C ILE A 13 -5.32 -14.37 5.53
N PRO A 14 -6.65 -14.58 5.42
CA PRO A 14 -7.61 -13.52 5.69
C PRO A 14 -7.39 -12.96 7.09
N THR A 15 -7.28 -11.65 7.19
CA THR A 15 -6.86 -10.98 8.42
C THR A 15 -7.79 -9.83 8.69
N SER A 16 -8.35 -9.74 9.90
CA SER A 16 -9.20 -8.61 10.28
C SER A 16 -8.37 -7.46 10.83
N TYR A 17 -8.74 -6.23 10.53
CA TYR A 17 -8.23 -5.02 11.19
C TYR A 17 -9.25 -3.88 11.02
N SER A 18 -9.44 -3.05 12.04
CA SER A 18 -10.39 -1.91 12.02
C SER A 18 -11.80 -2.24 11.50
N GLY A 19 -12.31 -3.45 11.81
CA GLY A 19 -13.62 -3.92 11.36
C GLY A 19 -13.70 -4.39 9.90
N VAL A 20 -12.61 -4.34 9.14
CA VAL A 20 -12.49 -4.83 7.75
C VAL A 20 -11.81 -6.20 7.75
N VAL A 21 -12.20 -7.09 6.83
CA VAL A 21 -11.53 -8.38 6.58
C VAL A 21 -10.72 -8.26 5.30
N PHE A 22 -9.41 -8.27 5.44
CA PHE A 22 -8.47 -8.19 4.33
C PHE A 22 -8.17 -9.58 3.78
N ARG A 23 -7.84 -9.68 2.49
CA ARG A 23 -7.45 -10.93 1.83
C ARG A 23 -6.13 -11.46 2.36
N SER A 24 -5.26 -10.57 2.84
CA SER A 24 -3.95 -10.92 3.39
C SER A 24 -3.60 -10.17 4.67
N ARG A 25 -2.71 -10.77 5.47
CA ARG A 25 -2.08 -10.09 6.61
C ARG A 25 -1.27 -8.86 6.18
N LEU A 26 -0.68 -8.88 4.99
CA LEU A 26 0.11 -7.75 4.48
C LEU A 26 -0.77 -6.53 4.22
N GLU A 27 -1.93 -6.72 3.59
CA GLU A 27 -2.93 -5.65 3.42
C GLU A 27 -3.43 -5.12 4.78
N ALA A 28 -3.79 -6.00 5.71
CA ALA A 28 -4.22 -5.58 7.05
C ALA A 28 -3.15 -4.75 7.78
N ARG A 29 -1.87 -5.10 7.61
CA ARG A 29 -0.75 -4.34 8.17
C ARG A 29 -0.59 -2.98 7.52
N TRP A 30 -0.76 -2.88 6.21
CA TRP A 30 -0.77 -1.59 5.51
C TRP A 30 -1.88 -0.68 6.01
N ALA A 31 -3.09 -1.21 6.22
CA ALA A 31 -4.19 -0.46 6.84
C ALA A 31 -3.82 0.06 8.24
N ALA A 32 -3.24 -0.79 9.10
CA ALA A 32 -2.76 -0.39 10.41
C ALA A 32 -1.64 0.66 10.36
N PHE A 33 -0.78 0.57 9.36
CA PHE A 33 0.27 1.54 9.11
C PHE A 33 -0.28 2.90 8.65
N PHE A 34 -1.31 2.93 7.82
CA PHE A 34 -1.97 4.18 7.42
C PHE A 34 -2.59 4.89 8.61
N ASP A 35 -3.27 4.15 9.51
CA ASP A 35 -3.79 4.73 10.76
C ASP A 35 -2.68 5.35 11.61
N LEU A 36 -1.53 4.69 11.70
CA LEU A 36 -0.34 5.19 12.42
C LEU A 36 0.30 6.42 11.74
N CYS A 37 0.10 6.58 10.44
CA CYS A 37 0.49 7.77 9.70
C CYS A 37 -0.58 8.88 9.76
N GLY A 38 -1.75 8.60 10.32
CA GLY A 38 -2.87 9.54 10.36
C GLY A 38 -3.53 9.74 9.00
N TRP A 39 -3.43 8.75 8.10
CA TRP A 39 -4.04 8.82 6.78
C TRP A 39 -5.39 8.12 6.73
N ASP A 40 -6.35 8.77 6.08
CA ASP A 40 -7.64 8.15 5.78
C ASP A 40 -7.49 7.18 4.61
N TRP A 41 -8.06 5.99 4.75
CA TRP A 41 -8.01 4.97 3.71
C TRP A 41 -9.36 4.27 3.52
N ALA A 42 -9.56 3.68 2.35
CA ALA A 42 -10.65 2.77 2.05
C ALA A 42 -10.08 1.50 1.41
N TYR A 43 -10.54 0.35 1.86
CA TYR A 43 -10.16 -0.95 1.30
C TYR A 43 -11.09 -1.33 0.14
N GLU A 44 -10.51 -1.79 -0.97
CA GLU A 44 -11.25 -2.17 -2.18
C GLU A 44 -12.31 -1.12 -2.59
N PRO A 45 -11.90 0.15 -2.76
CA PRO A 45 -12.79 1.31 -2.73
C PRO A 45 -13.86 1.30 -3.82
N LEU A 46 -13.51 0.84 -5.02
CA LEU A 46 -14.43 0.71 -6.15
C LEU A 46 -13.82 -0.17 -7.25
N LEU A 47 -14.69 -0.88 -7.98
CA LEU A 47 -14.30 -1.62 -9.17
C LEU A 47 -14.19 -0.66 -10.36
N LEU A 48 -12.97 -0.42 -10.82
CA LEU A 48 -12.67 0.20 -12.11
C LEU A 48 -12.80 -0.86 -13.22
N ASP A 49 -12.80 -0.43 -14.48
CA ASP A 49 -12.92 -1.31 -15.65
C ASP A 49 -11.79 -2.37 -15.71
N GLY A 50 -12.06 -3.52 -15.07
CA GLY A 50 -11.20 -4.69 -14.94
C GLY A 50 -10.22 -4.69 -13.76
N TRP A 51 -10.21 -3.66 -12.91
CA TRP A 51 -9.26 -3.52 -11.80
C TRP A 51 -9.94 -3.06 -10.51
N LEU A 52 -9.65 -3.73 -9.40
CA LEU A 52 -10.07 -3.36 -8.06
C LEU A 52 -8.80 -3.05 -7.25
N PRO A 53 -8.47 -1.77 -7.03
CA PRO A 53 -7.32 -1.39 -6.22
C PRO A 53 -7.46 -1.94 -4.80
N ASP A 54 -6.34 -2.29 -4.16
CA ASP A 54 -6.39 -2.76 -2.77
C ASP A 54 -6.80 -1.62 -1.83
N PHE A 55 -6.29 -0.40 -2.08
CA PHE A 55 -6.59 0.77 -1.27
C PHE A 55 -6.84 2.03 -2.09
N LEU A 56 -7.66 2.91 -1.52
CA LEU A 56 -7.64 4.36 -1.75
C LEU A 56 -7.07 5.02 -0.50
N ILE A 57 -6.07 5.88 -0.64
CA ILE A 57 -5.47 6.69 0.43
C ILE A 57 -5.83 8.15 0.13
N ARG A 58 -6.43 8.83 1.10
CA ARG A 58 -6.71 10.27 0.99
C ARG A 58 -5.55 11.02 1.59
N THR A 59 -4.73 11.63 0.74
CA THR A 59 -3.59 12.43 1.19
C THR A 59 -3.97 13.90 1.26
N SER A 60 -3.06 14.73 1.79
CA SER A 60 -3.23 16.19 1.78
C SER A 60 -3.18 16.82 0.39
N ALA A 61 -2.65 16.10 -0.63
CA ALA A 61 -2.54 16.61 -1.99
C ALA A 61 -3.66 16.09 -2.89
N CYS A 62 -3.93 14.78 -2.87
CA CYS A 62 -5.00 14.16 -3.66
C CYS A 62 -5.31 12.73 -3.20
N ASP A 63 -6.36 12.16 -3.77
CA ASP A 63 -6.72 10.76 -3.62
C ASP A 63 -5.76 9.86 -4.42
N VAL A 64 -5.20 8.84 -3.77
CA VAL A 64 -4.17 7.94 -4.36
C VAL A 64 -4.64 6.49 -4.28
N LEU A 65 -4.62 5.79 -5.41
CA LEU A 65 -4.88 4.36 -5.45
C LEU A 65 -3.60 3.59 -5.16
N ALA A 66 -3.69 2.51 -4.39
CA ALA A 66 -2.55 1.69 -4.05
C ALA A 66 -2.81 0.20 -4.28
N GLU A 67 -1.77 -0.49 -4.75
CA GLU A 67 -1.73 -1.93 -4.94
C GLU A 67 -0.61 -2.52 -4.07
N VAL A 68 -0.94 -3.55 -3.29
CA VAL A 68 -0.03 -4.21 -2.36
C VAL A 68 0.55 -5.46 -3.01
N LYS A 69 1.88 -5.53 -3.10
CA LYS A 69 2.59 -6.69 -3.62
C LYS A 69 3.61 -7.19 -2.59
N PRO A 70 3.77 -8.50 -2.40
CA PRO A 70 4.74 -9.09 -1.46
C PRO A 70 6.17 -9.05 -2.02
N ILE A 71 6.59 -7.93 -2.59
CA ILE A 71 7.91 -7.69 -3.18
C ILE A 71 8.67 -6.65 -2.36
N ASP A 72 9.98 -6.86 -2.23
CA ASP A 72 10.90 -5.85 -1.73
C ASP A 72 11.09 -4.76 -2.80
N LEU A 73 10.27 -3.69 -2.71
CA LEU A 73 10.30 -2.60 -3.69
C LEU A 73 11.59 -1.79 -3.60
N ALA A 74 12.16 -1.62 -2.41
CA ALA A 74 13.41 -0.88 -2.24
C ALA A 74 14.57 -1.60 -2.94
N GLN A 75 14.67 -2.92 -2.76
CA GLN A 75 15.65 -3.74 -3.46
C GLN A 75 15.39 -3.79 -4.96
N ALA A 76 14.14 -4.00 -5.40
CA ALA A 76 13.76 -4.01 -6.81
C ALA A 76 14.13 -2.69 -7.51
N TRP A 77 13.87 -1.55 -6.85
CA TRP A 77 14.25 -0.24 -7.36
C TRP A 77 15.78 -0.05 -7.44
N SER A 78 16.50 -0.50 -6.41
CA SER A 78 17.97 -0.47 -6.39
C SER A 78 18.57 -1.27 -7.55
N ASP A 79 18.04 -2.47 -7.80
CA ASP A 79 18.44 -3.34 -8.89
C ASP A 79 18.15 -2.73 -10.25
N HIS A 80 16.97 -2.14 -10.44
CA HIS A 80 16.58 -1.45 -11.67
C HIS A 80 17.55 -0.30 -12.00
N LYS A 81 17.84 0.57 -11.01
CA LYS A 81 18.80 1.68 -11.20
C LYS A 81 20.21 1.20 -11.53
N ALA A 82 20.59 0.02 -11.07
CA ALA A 82 21.87 -0.60 -11.37
C ALA A 82 21.89 -1.40 -12.69
N GLY A 83 20.80 -1.37 -13.47
CA GLY A 83 20.66 -2.12 -14.72
C GLY A 83 20.59 -3.64 -14.53
N ARG A 84 20.33 -4.11 -13.29
CA ARG A 84 20.15 -5.54 -13.01
C ARG A 84 18.75 -5.98 -13.45
N PRO A 85 18.57 -7.24 -13.88
CA PRO A 85 17.25 -7.78 -14.16
C PRO A 85 16.37 -7.73 -12.91
N VAL A 86 15.16 -7.15 -13.04
CA VAL A 86 14.17 -7.07 -11.97
C VAL A 86 12.91 -7.80 -12.41
N SER A 87 12.43 -8.70 -11.56
CA SER A 87 11.10 -9.28 -11.69
C SER A 87 10.06 -8.31 -11.15
N TRP A 88 9.42 -7.54 -12.01
CA TRP A 88 8.30 -6.72 -11.56
C TRP A 88 7.07 -7.60 -11.29
N PRO A 89 6.31 -7.33 -10.20
CA PRO A 89 5.06 -8.03 -9.97
C PRO A 89 4.08 -7.69 -11.09
N ASP A 90 3.11 -8.57 -11.33
CA ASP A 90 2.05 -8.26 -12.29
C ASP A 90 1.15 -7.14 -11.73
N TYR A 91 1.24 -5.96 -12.33
CA TYR A 91 0.37 -4.80 -12.09
C TYR A 91 -0.20 -4.24 -13.40
N ASP A 92 -0.26 -5.07 -14.46
CA ASP A 92 -0.68 -4.66 -15.81
C ASP A 92 -2.11 -4.06 -15.84
N LYS A 93 -2.94 -4.42 -14.86
CA LYS A 93 -4.29 -3.86 -14.71
C LYS A 93 -4.27 -2.40 -14.29
N ALA A 94 -3.31 -2.01 -13.44
CA ALA A 94 -3.15 -0.64 -12.98
C ALA A 94 -2.51 0.25 -14.06
N THR A 95 -1.64 -0.31 -14.90
CA THR A 95 -0.96 0.46 -15.97
C THR A 95 -1.94 1.05 -16.99
N LYS A 96 -3.11 0.43 -17.18
CA LYS A 96 -4.22 0.96 -18.00
C LYS A 96 -4.64 2.38 -17.59
N TYR A 97 -4.49 2.72 -16.31
CA TYR A 97 -4.86 4.01 -15.74
C TYR A 97 -3.66 4.93 -15.54
N GLY A 98 -2.48 4.54 -16.01
CA GLY A 98 -1.27 5.36 -15.93
C GLY A 98 -1.43 6.70 -16.62
N GLY A 99 -1.01 7.75 -15.93
CA GLY A 99 -1.19 9.13 -16.37
C GLY A 99 -2.60 9.69 -16.19
N GLU A 100 -3.60 8.88 -15.79
CA GLU A 100 -4.97 9.35 -15.55
C GLU A 100 -5.34 9.36 -14.07
N LEU A 101 -4.84 8.38 -13.32
CA LEU A 101 -5.04 8.28 -11.88
C LEU A 101 -3.68 8.25 -11.14
N PRO A 102 -3.58 8.88 -9.96
CA PRO A 102 -2.41 8.71 -9.09
C PRO A 102 -2.40 7.29 -8.52
N ILE A 103 -1.37 6.51 -8.87
CA ILE A 103 -1.25 5.10 -8.47
C ILE A 103 0.14 4.84 -7.91
N ILE A 104 0.20 4.17 -6.76
CA ILE A 104 1.45 3.71 -6.13
C ILE A 104 1.46 2.20 -5.92
N LEU A 105 2.64 1.60 -5.97
CA LEU A 105 2.86 0.24 -5.49
C LEU A 105 3.37 0.26 -4.06
N LEU A 106 2.81 -0.61 -3.23
CA LEU A 106 3.23 -0.87 -1.86
C LEU A 106 3.85 -2.26 -1.78
N GLY A 107 4.98 -2.36 -1.08
CA GLY A 107 5.78 -3.58 -1.01
C GLY A 107 5.44 -4.46 0.19
N ARG A 108 6.31 -5.44 0.43
CA ARG A 108 6.35 -6.22 1.68
C ARG A 108 6.64 -5.38 2.93
N ASP A 109 7.21 -4.19 2.74
CA ASP A 109 7.47 -3.17 3.74
C ASP A 109 7.56 -1.79 3.05
N PRO A 110 7.45 -0.68 3.81
CA PRO A 110 7.63 0.66 3.26
C PRO A 110 9.00 0.83 2.62
N THR A 111 9.03 1.44 1.43
CA THR A 111 10.26 1.83 0.73
C THR A 111 11.15 2.75 1.56
N CYS A 112 10.55 3.48 2.51
CA CYS A 112 11.22 4.27 3.52
C CYS A 112 11.17 3.57 4.89
N LEU A 113 12.27 2.94 5.30
CA LEU A 113 12.37 2.37 6.66
C LEU A 113 12.99 3.35 7.67
N TYR A 114 13.80 4.30 7.18
CA TYR A 114 14.52 5.29 7.97
C TYR A 114 14.35 6.68 7.33
N GLY A 115 13.83 7.67 8.08
CA GLY A 115 13.67 9.05 7.63
C GLY A 115 12.27 9.42 7.09
N ASP A 116 12.14 10.66 6.61
CA ASP A 116 10.87 11.29 6.17
C ASP A 116 10.57 11.05 4.67
N ASP A 117 10.92 9.87 4.15
CA ASP A 117 10.78 9.55 2.72
C ASP A 117 9.35 9.07 2.36
N ILE A 118 9.06 9.04 1.06
CA ILE A 118 7.76 8.66 0.47
C ILE A 118 7.47 7.17 0.69
N ILE A 119 6.20 6.85 0.99
CA ILE A 119 5.74 5.46 1.03
C ILE A 119 5.47 4.90 -0.38
N GLY A 120 6.05 3.74 -0.65
CA GLY A 120 5.85 3.04 -1.92
C GLY A 120 6.65 3.60 -3.09
N LEU A 121 6.38 3.03 -4.25
CA LEU A 121 7.05 3.38 -5.51
C LEU A 121 6.00 3.80 -6.55
N ILE A 122 6.24 4.96 -7.17
CA ILE A 122 5.51 5.41 -8.35
C ILE A 122 6.12 4.68 -9.57
N VAL A 123 5.36 3.79 -10.20
CA VAL A 123 5.85 2.93 -11.29
C VAL A 123 5.44 3.37 -12.69
N ILE A 124 4.63 4.42 -12.80
CA ILE A 124 4.12 4.99 -14.05
C ILE A 124 4.23 6.51 -14.02
N ASP A 125 4.22 7.15 -15.19
CA ASP A 125 4.13 8.61 -15.26
C ASP A 125 2.80 9.08 -14.68
N VAL A 126 2.86 9.87 -13.61
CA VAL A 126 1.69 10.46 -12.93
C VAL A 126 1.47 11.91 -13.31
N SER A 127 2.33 12.53 -14.12
CA SER A 127 2.33 13.99 -14.37
C SER A 127 0.97 14.52 -14.83
N ARG A 128 0.31 13.79 -15.73
CA ARG A 128 -1.02 14.15 -16.21
C ARG A 128 -2.10 13.96 -15.14
N ALA A 129 -2.03 12.91 -14.32
CA ALA A 129 -2.96 12.66 -13.24
C ALA A 129 -2.88 13.76 -12.17
N LEU A 130 -1.66 14.17 -11.80
CA LEU A 130 -1.44 15.25 -10.85
C LEU A 130 -1.96 16.60 -11.38
N ALA A 131 -1.76 16.88 -12.68
CA ALA A 131 -2.33 18.06 -13.31
C ALA A 131 -3.86 18.08 -13.26
N ILE A 132 -4.52 16.92 -13.44
CA ILE A 132 -5.98 16.78 -13.29
C ILE A 132 -6.41 16.99 -11.84
N ALA A 133 -5.66 16.42 -10.89
CA ALA A 133 -5.91 16.59 -9.45
C ALA A 133 -5.61 18.00 -8.95
N GLY A 134 -4.93 18.84 -9.76
CA GLY A 134 -4.59 20.21 -9.40
C GLY A 134 -3.43 20.32 -8.42
N CYS A 135 -2.51 19.34 -8.39
CA CYS A 135 -1.33 19.35 -7.52
C CYS A 135 -0.03 19.15 -8.31
N THR A 136 1.07 19.60 -7.71
CA THR A 136 2.44 19.40 -8.22
C THR A 136 2.98 18.04 -7.81
N LEU A 137 4.03 17.58 -8.51
CA LEU A 137 4.77 16.37 -8.09
C LEU A 137 5.37 16.51 -6.69
N GLU A 138 5.79 17.72 -6.31
CA GLU A 138 6.33 17.99 -4.98
C GLU A 138 5.26 17.86 -3.89
N GLU A 139 4.08 18.48 -4.08
CA GLU A 139 2.95 18.33 -3.15
C GLU A 139 2.49 16.88 -3.05
N PHE A 140 2.37 16.19 -4.17
CA PHE A 140 2.04 14.77 -4.21
C PHE A 140 3.04 13.93 -3.40
N ASN A 141 4.33 14.09 -3.67
CA ASN A 141 5.39 13.38 -2.96
C ASN A 141 5.37 13.71 -1.46
N ASN A 142 5.24 14.97 -1.09
CA ASN A 142 5.19 15.41 0.30
C ASN A 142 3.98 14.82 1.03
N SER A 143 2.84 14.66 0.35
CA SER A 143 1.63 14.08 0.92
C SER A 143 1.73 12.59 1.27
N LEU A 144 2.72 11.89 0.72
CA LEU A 144 3.01 10.48 0.96
C LEU A 144 4.25 10.27 1.86
N ARG A 145 4.82 11.34 2.43
CA ARG A 145 5.94 11.22 3.38
C ARG A 145 5.44 10.78 4.74
N VAL A 146 6.19 9.88 5.37
CA VAL A 146 5.90 9.46 6.75
C VAL A 146 6.63 10.39 7.71
N GLU A 147 5.88 11.15 8.51
CA GLU A 147 6.51 11.89 9.61
C GLU A 147 7.10 10.92 10.65
N GLY A 148 8.36 11.11 11.01
CA GLY A 148 9.03 10.35 12.05
C GLY A 148 9.55 8.98 11.57
N HIS A 149 9.57 7.98 12.47
CA HIS A 149 10.24 6.71 12.17
C HIS A 149 9.30 5.69 11.53
N ALA A 150 9.21 5.68 10.19
CA ALA A 150 8.41 4.74 9.42
C ALA A 150 8.64 3.26 9.81
N GLY A 151 9.89 2.84 10.02
CA GLY A 151 10.19 1.48 10.50
C GLY A 151 9.53 1.12 11.85
N ALA A 152 9.48 2.05 12.81
CA ALA A 152 8.85 1.83 14.10
C ALA A 152 7.32 1.72 13.97
N LYS A 153 6.71 2.61 13.17
CA LYS A 153 5.28 2.52 12.81
C LYS A 153 4.97 1.20 12.11
N TRP A 154 5.84 0.73 11.22
CA TRP A 154 5.66 -0.55 10.52
C TRP A 154 5.71 -1.75 11.47
N LEU A 155 6.60 -1.74 12.47
CA LEU A 155 6.64 -2.77 13.52
C LEU A 155 5.38 -2.72 14.38
N GLU A 156 4.96 -1.53 14.83
CA GLU A 156 3.73 -1.37 15.60
C GLU A 156 2.48 -1.83 14.82
N ALA A 157 2.43 -1.57 13.51
CA ALA A 157 1.37 -2.05 12.64
C ALA A 157 1.26 -3.59 12.64
N GLU A 158 2.41 -4.31 12.65
CA GLU A 158 2.40 -5.77 12.78
C GLU A 158 1.82 -6.21 14.12
N ASP A 159 2.20 -5.54 15.21
CA ASP A 159 1.71 -5.86 16.55
C ASP A 159 0.20 -5.63 16.67
N ARG A 160 -0.32 -4.54 16.08
CA ARG A 160 -1.77 -4.25 16.03
C ARG A 160 -2.56 -5.32 15.28
N VAL A 161 -1.98 -5.86 14.20
CA VAL A 161 -2.61 -6.92 13.39
C VAL A 161 -2.49 -8.29 14.07
N ARG A 162 -1.38 -8.58 14.76
CA ARG A 162 -1.19 -9.82 15.54
C ARG A 162 -1.98 -9.83 16.85
N GLY A 163 -2.28 -8.65 17.40
CA GLY A 163 -2.89 -8.44 18.71
C GLY A 163 -4.41 -8.54 18.78
N LEU A 164 -5.13 -8.93 17.73
CA LEU A 164 -6.57 -9.19 17.84
C LEU A 164 -6.81 -10.54 18.52
N PRO A 165 -7.36 -10.59 19.76
CA PRO A 165 -7.88 -11.85 20.27
C PRO A 165 -9.08 -12.29 19.41
N PRO A 166 -9.35 -13.60 19.23
CA PRO A 166 -10.62 -14.04 18.69
C PRO A 166 -11.74 -13.46 19.57
N ARG A 167 -12.72 -12.78 18.96
CA ARG A 167 -13.83 -12.12 19.67
C ARG A 167 -14.42 -13.09 20.70
N ARG A 168 -14.23 -12.81 22.00
CA ARG A 168 -15.09 -13.40 23.03
C ARG A 168 -16.45 -12.72 22.89
N HIS A 169 -17.42 -13.44 22.35
CA HIS A 169 -18.82 -13.09 22.59
C HIS A 169 -19.06 -13.26 24.08
N ASN A 170 -19.12 -12.16 24.82
CA ASN A 170 -19.85 -12.13 26.08
C ASN A 170 -21.13 -11.35 25.87
N ILE A 171 -22.15 -12.17 25.68
CA ILE A 171 -23.56 -12.00 26.00
C ILE A 171 -23.75 -10.99 27.15
N PHE A 172 -24.60 -10.00 26.90
CA PHE A 172 -25.19 -8.98 27.80
C PHE A 172 -24.77 -9.00 29.29
N PRO A 173 -24.29 -7.88 29.86
CA PRO A 173 -24.33 -7.68 31.31
C PRO A 173 -25.73 -7.16 31.67
N GLY A 174 -26.61 -8.06 32.07
CA GLY A 174 -27.97 -7.69 32.50
C GLY A 174 -28.99 -8.82 32.44
N LEU A 175 -28.67 -9.97 33.02
CA LEU A 175 -29.57 -10.97 33.62
C LEU A 175 -28.75 -12.00 34.39
#